data_AF-A0A2L2WV70-F1
#
_entry.id   AF-A0A2L2WV70-F1
#
_cell.length_a   1.000
_cell.length_b   1.000
_cell.length_c   1.000
_cell.angle_alpha   90.00
_cell.angle_beta   90.00
_cell.angle_gamma   90.00
#
_symmetry.space_group_name_H-M   'P 1'
#
loop_
_entity.id
_entity.type
_entity.pdbx_description
1 polymer ?
#
loop_
_entity_poly.entity_id
_entity_poly.type
_entity_poly.pdbx_seq_one_letter_code
_entity_poly.pdbx_strand_id
1 'polypeptide(L)'
;MVDFIDPRLIEHARKYSQLRMFSKGEVVRFGTEYWQCLVPHGYEAGEIHLPGVKAWREAEIIPWEPNLEWEKNQVCSYNEQFYQFLDEPEPAESSESNPDDGVVSVNEDDSDIEEEPTAPNPPVEEPVLTPEEDDRWGLIGEYSEELEYDYSENARDYVVAEGTVFYPVLNPNPDKLVEGVNITRDDPRNANIVAHMSRIALYHLHSIISPTNISETRRWAYEDSIQWLYNASKFKINPQLPRKREHDSCMPKVDWACATFQRDYDPNENAWLI
;
A
#
# COMPACT_ATOMS: atom_id res chain seq x y z
N MET A 1 -13.83 19.09 16.85
CA MET A 1 -13.19 20.38 16.47
C MET A 1 -12.64 21.08 17.70
N VAL A 2 -11.32 21.03 17.92
CA VAL A 2 -10.63 21.89 18.88
C VAL A 2 -9.65 22.72 18.05
N ASP A 3 -10.16 23.79 17.43
CA ASP A 3 -9.40 24.60 16.47
C ASP A 3 -8.39 25.55 17.13
N PHE A 4 -8.19 25.42 18.45
CA PHE A 4 -7.31 26.30 19.22
C PHE A 4 -6.40 25.49 20.16
N ILE A 5 -5.15 25.31 19.73
CA ILE A 5 -4.08 24.79 20.58
C ILE A 5 -3.63 25.91 21.53
N ASP A 6 -3.60 25.64 22.85
CA ASP A 6 -3.16 26.62 23.84
C ASP A 6 -1.74 27.14 23.49
N PRO A 7 -1.55 28.46 23.30
CA PRO A 7 -0.25 29.06 22.98
C PRO A 7 0.89 28.66 23.93
N ARG A 8 0.59 28.36 25.20
CA ARG A 8 1.60 27.91 26.18
C ARG A 8 2.18 26.54 25.86
N LEU A 9 1.39 25.69 25.22
CA LEU A 9 1.82 24.36 24.80
C LEU A 9 2.67 24.43 23.53
N ILE A 10 2.46 25.45 22.68
CA ILE A 10 3.26 25.70 21.47
C ILE A 10 4.70 26.06 21.81
N GLU A 11 4.93 26.86 22.86
CA GLU A 11 6.28 27.24 23.30
C GLU A 11 7.13 26.04 23.74
N HIS A 12 6.48 25.01 24.28
CA HIS A 12 7.13 23.78 24.76
C HIS A 12 7.09 22.65 23.72
N ALA A 13 6.53 22.90 22.53
CA ALA A 13 6.32 21.88 21.52
C ALA A 13 7.66 21.39 20.95
N ARG A 14 7.90 20.09 21.10
CA ARG A 14 9.08 19.42 20.55
C ARG A 14 8.85 19.04 19.09
N LYS A 15 9.93 18.89 18.31
CA LYS A 15 9.83 18.38 16.94
C LYS A 15 9.24 16.96 16.96
N TYR A 16 8.24 16.71 16.11
CA TYR A 16 7.69 15.37 15.92
C TYR A 16 8.79 14.37 15.53
N SER A 17 8.69 13.17 16.09
CA SER A 17 9.58 12.04 15.82
C SER A 17 8.77 10.76 15.90
N GLN A 18 8.86 9.90 14.88
CA GLN A 18 8.20 8.59 14.85
C GLN A 18 8.74 7.61 15.92
N LEU A 19 9.94 7.87 16.45
CA LEU A 19 10.58 7.03 17.46
C LEU A 19 10.18 7.41 18.90
N ARG A 20 9.31 8.41 19.06
CA ARG A 20 8.91 8.92 20.38
C ARG A 20 7.44 8.59 20.63
N MET A 21 7.13 8.42 21.91
CA MET A 21 5.76 8.24 22.40
C MET A 21 5.16 9.59 22.80
N PHE A 22 3.87 9.77 22.54
CA PHE A 22 3.14 10.99 22.82
C PHE A 22 1.90 10.69 23.66
N SER A 23 1.81 11.37 24.80
CA SER A 23 0.63 11.28 25.66
C SER A 23 -0.50 12.16 25.13
N LYS A 24 -1.76 11.80 25.41
CA LYS A 24 -2.92 12.64 25.12
C LYS A 24 -2.72 14.05 25.69
N GLY A 25 -2.89 15.05 24.83
CA GLY A 25 -2.72 16.47 25.11
C GLY A 25 -1.33 17.04 24.78
N GLU A 26 -0.31 16.23 24.50
CA GLU A 26 1.03 16.71 24.13
C GLU A 26 1.01 17.41 22.76
N VAL A 27 1.70 18.55 22.64
CA VAL A 27 1.82 19.30 21.39
C VAL A 27 3.17 19.07 20.75
N VAL A 28 3.17 18.79 19.46
CA VAL A 28 4.36 18.53 18.65
C VAL A 28 4.41 19.47 17.45
N ARG A 29 5.63 19.80 17.03
CA ARG A 29 5.89 20.60 15.83
C ARG A 29 6.29 19.71 14.67
N PHE A 30 5.54 19.75 13.57
CA PHE A 30 5.85 19.04 12.33
C PHE A 30 5.85 20.04 11.16
N GLY A 31 6.99 20.19 10.49
CA GLY A 31 7.17 21.22 9.47
C GLY A 31 6.96 22.64 10.05
N THR A 32 6.00 23.37 9.49
CA THR A 32 5.59 24.72 9.92
C THR A 32 4.35 24.71 10.83
N GLU A 33 3.79 23.54 11.13
CA GLU A 33 2.52 23.38 11.83
C GLU A 33 2.70 22.76 13.22
N TYR A 34 1.71 22.97 14.07
CA TYR A 34 1.64 22.42 15.42
C TYR A 34 0.44 21.49 15.53
N TRP A 35 0.66 20.33 16.14
CA TRP A 35 -0.33 19.26 16.26
C TRP A 35 -0.48 18.87 17.72
N GLN A 36 -1.72 18.73 18.20
CA GLN A 36 -2.02 18.24 19.54
C GLN A 36 -2.45 16.78 19.49
N CYS A 37 -1.81 15.95 20.31
CA CYS A 37 -2.12 14.53 20.44
C CYS A 37 -3.50 14.34 21.09
N LEU A 38 -4.49 13.80 20.37
CA LEU A 38 -5.84 13.55 20.91
C LEU A 38 -5.98 12.14 21.53
N VAL A 39 -5.23 11.18 20.99
CA VAL A 39 -5.18 9.77 21.38
C VAL A 39 -3.73 9.41 21.66
N PRO A 40 -3.39 8.71 22.76
CA PRO A 40 -2.01 8.30 23.05
C PRO A 40 -1.37 7.58 21.86
N HIS A 41 -0.14 7.94 21.52
CA HIS A 41 0.55 7.48 20.31
C HIS A 41 1.92 6.89 20.66
N GLY A 42 2.31 5.82 19.97
CA GLY A 42 3.61 5.18 20.09
C GLY A 42 3.53 3.66 20.21
N TYR A 43 4.70 3.02 20.25
CA TYR A 43 4.82 1.56 20.24
C TYR A 43 4.03 0.86 21.37
N GLU A 44 4.08 1.37 22.61
CA GLU A 44 3.34 0.73 23.72
C GLU A 44 1.82 0.96 23.63
N ALA A 45 1.38 1.98 22.88
CA ALA A 45 -0.03 2.27 22.66
C ALA A 45 -0.62 1.49 21.47
N GLY A 46 0.22 0.77 20.70
CA GLY A 46 -0.20 0.06 19.49
C GLY A 46 -0.54 0.97 18.30
N GLU A 47 -0.38 2.28 18.45
CA GLU A 47 -0.90 3.29 17.52
C GLU A 47 0.23 4.16 16.97
N ILE A 48 0.64 3.90 15.71
CA ILE A 48 1.72 4.61 15.03
C ILE A 48 1.19 5.28 13.76
N HIS A 49 0.57 6.45 13.94
CA HIS A 49 0.17 7.32 12.85
C HIS A 49 1.29 8.25 12.35
N LEU A 50 1.35 8.45 11.03
CA LEU A 50 2.15 9.48 10.38
C LEU A 50 1.38 10.82 10.36
N PRO A 51 1.87 11.89 11.02
CA PRO A 51 1.20 13.18 10.98
C PRO A 51 1.17 13.72 9.54
N GLY A 52 0.01 14.22 9.14
CA GLY A 52 -0.23 14.75 7.79
C GLY A 52 -0.67 13.73 6.75
N VAL A 53 -0.65 12.42 7.07
CA VAL A 53 -1.22 11.40 6.18
C VAL A 53 -2.72 11.30 6.45
N LYS A 54 -3.52 11.75 5.49
CA LYS A 54 -4.98 11.52 5.48
C LYS A 54 -5.25 10.27 4.64
N ALA A 55 -5.37 9.13 5.31
CA ALA A 55 -5.70 7.86 4.64
C ALA A 55 -7.18 7.81 4.21
N TRP A 56 -8.05 8.57 4.87
CA TRP A 56 -9.49 8.61 4.62
C TRP A 56 -9.93 9.91 3.97
N ARG A 57 -10.95 9.82 3.10
CA ARG A 57 -11.66 10.97 2.55
C ARG A 57 -13.16 10.79 2.72
N GLU A 58 -13.84 11.89 3.01
CA GLU A 58 -15.30 11.97 3.04
C GLU A 58 -15.85 11.77 1.62
N ALA A 59 -16.86 10.90 1.51
CA ALA A 59 -17.62 10.73 0.28
C ALA A 59 -18.65 11.85 0.14
N GLU A 60 -18.98 12.20 -1.11
CA GLU A 60 -20.11 13.08 -1.39
C GLU A 60 -21.41 12.27 -1.24
N ILE A 61 -22.31 12.74 -0.36
CA ILE A 61 -23.57 12.07 -0.05
C ILE A 61 -24.69 12.87 -0.70
N ILE A 62 -25.45 12.22 -1.58
CA ILE A 62 -26.59 12.83 -2.29
C ILE A 62 -27.88 12.19 -1.78
N PRO A 63 -28.92 12.95 -1.36
CA PRO A 63 -30.19 12.35 -0.99
C PRO A 63 -30.79 11.60 -2.19
N TRP A 64 -31.34 10.41 -1.97
CA TRP A 64 -31.93 9.65 -3.07
C TRP A 64 -33.15 10.37 -3.64
N GLU A 65 -33.17 10.54 -4.96
CA GLU A 65 -34.28 11.11 -5.71
C GLU A 65 -34.68 10.19 -6.88
N PRO A 66 -35.99 10.02 -7.15
CA PRO A 66 -36.45 9.19 -8.25
C PRO A 66 -36.08 9.83 -9.59
N ASN A 67 -35.58 9.01 -10.53
CA ASN A 67 -35.10 9.39 -11.88
C ASN A 67 -33.81 10.21 -11.91
N LEU A 68 -33.04 10.26 -10.83
CA LEU A 68 -31.68 10.78 -10.89
C LEU A 68 -30.77 9.73 -11.55
N GLU A 69 -29.93 10.16 -12.49
CA GLU A 69 -28.90 9.30 -13.08
C GLU A 69 -27.70 9.22 -12.13
N TRP A 70 -27.35 7.99 -11.73
CA TRP A 70 -26.26 7.72 -10.79
C TRP A 70 -25.04 7.19 -11.53
N GLU A 71 -23.86 7.66 -11.12
CA GLU A 71 -22.59 7.12 -11.60
C GLU A 71 -22.05 6.05 -10.65
N LYS A 72 -21.27 5.10 -11.18
CA LYS A 72 -20.65 4.03 -10.40
C LYS A 72 -19.87 4.58 -9.19
N ASN A 73 -20.17 4.05 -8.00
CA ASN A 73 -19.63 4.41 -6.69
C ASN A 73 -20.11 5.76 -6.12
N GLN A 74 -21.15 6.38 -6.67
CA GLN A 74 -21.82 7.46 -5.97
C GLN A 74 -22.56 6.93 -4.75
N VAL A 75 -22.59 7.76 -3.69
CA VAL A 75 -23.20 7.41 -2.42
C VAL A 75 -24.51 8.17 -2.26
N CYS A 76 -25.61 7.45 -2.02
CA CYS A 76 -26.89 8.05 -1.72
C CYS A 76 -27.28 7.87 -0.25
N SER A 77 -28.05 8.81 0.29
CA SER A 77 -28.75 8.64 1.57
C SER A 77 -30.23 8.36 1.36
N TYR A 78 -30.73 7.31 2.01
CA TYR A 78 -32.14 6.91 1.97
C TYR A 78 -32.50 6.26 3.32
N ASN A 79 -33.63 6.63 3.93
CA ASN A 79 -34.11 6.09 5.22
C ASN A 79 -33.05 6.02 6.35
N GLU A 80 -32.25 7.08 6.54
CA GLU A 80 -31.16 7.14 7.54
C GLU A 80 -30.01 6.15 7.29
N GLN A 81 -30.01 5.46 6.14
CA GLN A 81 -28.96 4.56 5.69
C GLN A 81 -28.25 5.14 4.46
N PHE A 82 -27.09 4.57 4.15
CA PHE A 82 -26.26 4.98 3.03
C PHE A 82 -26.04 3.81 2.08
N TYR A 83 -26.12 4.08 0.78
CA TYR A 83 -25.98 3.08 -0.27
C TYR A 83 -24.98 3.54 -1.32
N GLN A 84 -24.24 2.60 -1.89
CA GLN A 84 -23.32 2.80 -3.00
C GLN A 84 -23.93 2.25 -4.28
N PHE A 85 -23.87 3.01 -5.38
CA PHE A 85 -24.30 2.52 -6.68
C PHE A 85 -23.22 1.64 -7.35
N LEU A 86 -23.55 0.41 -7.74
CA LEU A 86 -22.59 -0.60 -8.23
C LEU A 86 -22.55 -0.75 -9.77
N ASP A 87 -23.50 -0.15 -10.49
CA ASP A 87 -23.70 -0.21 -11.96
C ASP A 87 -24.10 -1.61 -12.48
N GLU A 88 -23.47 -2.67 -11.98
CA GLU A 88 -23.84 -4.06 -12.24
C GLU A 88 -24.36 -4.71 -10.95
N PRO A 89 -25.42 -5.55 -11.01
CA PRO A 89 -25.84 -6.32 -9.84
C PRO A 89 -24.71 -7.27 -9.44
N GLU A 90 -24.39 -7.32 -8.14
CA GLU A 90 -23.41 -8.26 -7.59
C GLU A 90 -23.71 -9.68 -8.11
N PRO A 91 -22.74 -10.41 -8.66
CA PRO A 91 -22.95 -11.80 -9.02
C PRO A 91 -23.24 -12.55 -7.73
N ALA A 92 -24.52 -12.93 -7.54
CA ALA A 92 -24.95 -13.72 -6.40
C ALA A 92 -23.96 -14.86 -6.19
N GLU A 93 -23.30 -14.90 -5.02
CA GLU A 93 -22.37 -15.96 -4.68
C GLU A 93 -23.10 -17.29 -4.90
N SER A 94 -22.73 -17.98 -5.99
CA SER A 94 -23.28 -19.27 -6.31
C SER A 94 -22.77 -20.23 -5.26
N SER A 95 -23.57 -20.45 -4.22
CA SER A 95 -23.42 -21.59 -3.33
C SER A 95 -23.27 -22.85 -4.18
N GLU A 96 -22.05 -23.40 -4.20
CA GLU A 96 -21.74 -24.64 -4.89
C GLU A 96 -22.63 -25.75 -4.32
N SER A 97 -23.70 -26.08 -5.06
CA SER A 97 -24.43 -27.33 -4.88
C SER A 97 -23.98 -28.28 -5.98
N ASN A 98 -23.44 -29.42 -5.54
CA ASN A 98 -22.78 -30.46 -6.32
C ASN A 98 -23.57 -30.88 -7.58
N PRO A 99 -22.88 -31.26 -8.67
CA PRO A 99 -23.54 -31.81 -9.86
C PRO A 99 -23.87 -33.28 -9.60
N ASP A 100 -25.16 -33.59 -9.46
CA ASP A 100 -25.69 -34.94 -9.64
C ASP A 100 -26.67 -34.95 -10.82
N ASP A 101 -26.66 -36.08 -11.51
CA ASP A 101 -27.50 -36.51 -12.62
C ASP A 101 -27.26 -35.99 -14.05
N GLY A 102 -26.75 -36.92 -14.88
CA GLY A 102 -27.67 -37.60 -15.80
C GLY A 102 -27.90 -36.91 -17.15
N VAL A 103 -27.11 -37.33 -18.14
CA VAL A 103 -27.29 -37.07 -19.58
C VAL A 103 -28.74 -37.33 -20.03
N VAL A 104 -29.38 -36.31 -20.60
CA VAL A 104 -30.56 -36.47 -21.49
C VAL A 104 -30.16 -36.02 -22.90
N SER A 105 -30.24 -36.93 -23.85
CA SER A 105 -30.11 -36.65 -25.28
C SER A 105 -31.46 -36.23 -25.87
N VAL A 106 -31.43 -35.06 -26.53
CA VAL A 106 -32.02 -34.69 -27.82
C VAL A 106 -33.38 -35.30 -28.18
N ASN A 107 -34.36 -34.42 -28.46
CA ASN A 107 -35.06 -34.40 -29.75
C ASN A 107 -35.66 -33.01 -30.01
N GLU A 108 -35.32 -32.49 -31.17
CA GLU A 108 -35.97 -31.37 -31.86
C GLU A 108 -37.40 -31.79 -32.23
N ASP A 109 -38.36 -30.91 -32.07
CA ASP A 109 -39.53 -30.93 -32.96
C ASP A 109 -40.11 -29.51 -33.11
N ASP A 110 -40.27 -29.21 -34.39
CA ASP A 110 -40.66 -27.98 -35.05
C ASP A 110 -42.19 -27.86 -35.08
N SER A 111 -42.74 -26.70 -34.74
CA SER A 111 -44.12 -26.36 -35.12
C SER A 111 -44.33 -24.86 -35.15
N ASP A 112 -44.41 -24.35 -36.39
CA ASP A 112 -44.96 -23.07 -36.81
C ASP A 112 -46.23 -22.68 -36.04
N ILE A 113 -46.24 -21.48 -35.44
CA ILE A 113 -47.45 -20.81 -34.97
C ILE A 113 -47.50 -19.41 -35.59
N GLU A 114 -48.60 -19.16 -36.30
CA GLU A 114 -48.90 -17.98 -37.09
C GLU A 114 -48.80 -16.66 -36.29
N GLU A 115 -48.15 -15.66 -36.88
CA GLU A 115 -48.06 -14.29 -36.36
C GLU A 115 -49.41 -13.57 -36.48
N GLU A 116 -50.03 -13.21 -35.35
CA GLU A 116 -50.99 -12.10 -35.28
C GLU A 116 -50.26 -10.77 -34.99
N PRO A 117 -50.66 -9.65 -35.63
CA PRO A 117 -49.96 -8.38 -35.49
C PRO A 117 -50.25 -7.75 -34.12
N THR A 118 -49.34 -7.93 -33.18
CA THR A 118 -49.38 -7.24 -31.88
C THR A 118 -49.01 -5.78 -32.08
N ALA A 119 -49.93 -4.89 -31.69
CA ALA A 119 -49.73 -3.45 -31.66
C ALA A 119 -48.45 -3.08 -30.86
N PRO A 120 -47.77 -1.96 -31.18
CA PRO A 120 -46.56 -1.57 -30.47
C PRO A 120 -46.87 -1.41 -28.98
N ASN A 121 -46.24 -2.24 -28.15
CA ASN A 121 -46.28 -2.10 -26.71
C ASN A 121 -45.86 -0.65 -26.36
N PRO A 122 -46.61 0.05 -25.48
CA PRO A 122 -46.15 1.35 -24.97
C PRO A 122 -44.79 1.17 -24.28
N PRO A 123 -43.95 2.22 -24.22
CA PRO A 123 -42.66 2.13 -23.54
C PRO A 123 -42.93 1.66 -22.11
N VAL A 124 -42.33 0.52 -21.75
CA VAL A 124 -42.39 0.00 -20.39
C VAL A 124 -41.67 1.03 -19.54
N GLU A 125 -42.42 1.86 -18.82
CA GLU A 125 -41.88 2.66 -17.73
C GLU A 125 -41.40 1.65 -16.67
N GLU A 126 -40.11 1.32 -16.71
CA GLU A 126 -39.50 0.53 -15.66
C GLU A 126 -39.76 1.25 -14.33
N PRO A 127 -40.37 0.56 -13.34
CA PRO A 127 -40.66 1.19 -12.07
C PRO A 127 -39.34 1.63 -11.44
N VAL A 128 -39.28 2.90 -11.00
CA VAL A 128 -38.15 3.42 -10.25
C VAL A 128 -38.13 2.71 -8.89
N LEU A 129 -37.28 1.71 -8.76
CA LEU A 129 -37.07 0.97 -7.52
C LEU A 129 -36.23 1.79 -6.54
N THR A 130 -36.48 1.60 -5.25
CA THR A 130 -35.71 2.25 -4.19
C THR A 130 -34.37 1.53 -3.97
N PRO A 131 -33.35 2.18 -3.36
CA PRO A 131 -32.05 1.54 -3.09
C PRO A 131 -32.13 0.30 -2.19
N GLU A 132 -33.20 0.14 -1.41
CA GLU A 132 -33.45 -1.05 -0.59
C GLU A 132 -33.92 -2.27 -1.41
N GLU A 133 -34.54 -2.02 -2.57
CA GLU A 133 -35.20 -3.04 -3.39
C GLU A 133 -34.43 -3.35 -4.69
N ASP A 134 -33.47 -2.50 -5.05
CA ASP A 134 -32.72 -2.59 -6.30
C ASP A 134 -31.32 -3.17 -6.06
N ASP A 135 -31.03 -4.29 -6.73
CA ASP A 135 -29.76 -5.03 -6.64
C ASP A 135 -28.55 -4.23 -7.16
N ARG A 136 -28.76 -3.08 -7.81
CA ARG A 136 -27.70 -2.16 -8.23
C ARG A 136 -27.14 -1.31 -7.09
N TRP A 137 -27.70 -1.41 -5.90
CA TRP A 137 -27.30 -0.68 -4.71
C TRP A 137 -26.70 -1.60 -3.65
N GLY A 138 -25.50 -1.26 -3.18
CA GLY A 138 -24.88 -1.91 -2.03
C GLY A 138 -25.11 -1.10 -0.76
N LEU A 139 -25.62 -1.74 0.30
CA LEU A 139 -25.73 -1.11 1.62
C LEU A 139 -24.34 -0.86 2.22
N ILE A 140 -24.09 0.37 2.67
CA ILE A 140 -22.84 0.73 3.35
C ILE A 140 -22.99 0.50 4.84
N GLY A 141 -22.16 -0.38 5.40
CA GLY A 141 -22.16 -0.72 6.82
C GLY A 141 -21.48 0.32 7.72
N GLU A 142 -21.81 0.26 9.01
CA GLU A 142 -21.06 0.97 10.04
C GLU A 142 -19.64 0.38 10.17
N TYR A 143 -18.67 1.24 10.49
CA TYR A 143 -17.30 0.80 10.75
C TYR A 143 -17.25 -0.10 12.00
N SER A 144 -16.71 -1.31 11.87
CA SER A 144 -16.50 -2.26 12.95
C SER A 144 -15.07 -2.78 12.97
N GLU A 145 -14.40 -2.74 14.12
CA GLU A 145 -13.05 -3.31 14.28
C GLU A 145 -13.01 -4.85 14.13
N GLU A 146 -14.16 -5.52 14.20
CA GLU A 146 -14.25 -6.99 14.09
C GLU A 146 -14.23 -7.47 12.63
N LEU A 147 -14.55 -6.60 11.67
CA LEU A 147 -14.64 -6.94 10.26
C LEU A 147 -13.30 -6.68 9.55
N GLU A 148 -12.90 -7.61 8.68
CA GLU A 148 -11.73 -7.44 7.83
C GLU A 148 -12.16 -6.76 6.53
N TYR A 149 -11.83 -5.48 6.38
CA TYR A 149 -12.11 -4.70 5.18
C TYR A 149 -10.94 -4.80 4.18
N ASP A 150 -11.26 -4.89 2.89
CA ASP A 150 -10.25 -4.83 1.83
C ASP A 150 -10.18 -3.41 1.26
N TYR A 151 -9.10 -2.69 1.59
CA TYR A 151 -8.86 -1.34 1.12
C TYR A 151 -7.86 -1.30 -0.06
N SER A 152 -7.85 -2.35 -0.89
CA SER A 152 -7.04 -2.40 -2.11
C SER A 152 -7.45 -1.29 -3.12
N GLU A 153 -6.57 -0.87 -4.02
CA GLU A 153 -6.74 0.32 -4.87
C GLU A 153 -8.04 0.34 -5.73
N ASN A 154 -8.69 -0.82 -5.89
CA ASN A 154 -9.95 -0.97 -6.62
C ASN A 154 -11.15 -1.35 -5.74
N ALA A 155 -10.92 -1.78 -4.50
CA ALA A 155 -11.97 -2.06 -3.53
C ALA A 155 -12.33 -0.74 -2.84
N ARG A 156 -13.34 -0.04 -3.37
CA ARG A 156 -13.92 1.13 -2.70
C ARG A 156 -14.86 0.66 -1.60
N ASP A 157 -14.29 0.10 -0.55
CA ASP A 157 -15.02 -0.19 0.68
C ASP A 157 -15.34 1.14 1.39
N TYR A 158 -16.60 1.53 1.32
CA TYR A 158 -17.11 2.67 2.07
C TYR A 158 -17.45 2.24 3.49
N VAL A 159 -17.20 3.12 4.46
CA VAL A 159 -17.54 2.89 5.87
C VAL A 159 -18.27 4.10 6.43
N VAL A 160 -19.29 3.85 7.25
CA VAL A 160 -20.01 4.91 7.97
C VAL A 160 -19.36 5.11 9.34
N ALA A 161 -18.92 6.34 9.62
CA ALA A 161 -18.42 6.75 10.93
C ALA A 161 -19.00 8.13 11.29
N GLU A 162 -19.49 8.27 12.52
CA GLU A 162 -20.07 9.54 13.02
C GLU A 162 -21.19 10.13 12.12
N GLY A 163 -21.95 9.27 11.42
CA GLY A 163 -23.02 9.70 10.51
C GLY A 163 -22.55 10.25 9.17
N THR A 164 -21.28 10.08 8.82
CA THR A 164 -20.68 10.44 7.52
C THR A 164 -20.05 9.22 6.88
N VAL A 165 -20.02 9.18 5.55
CA VAL A 165 -19.44 8.07 4.77
C VAL A 165 -18.00 8.42 4.38
N PHE A 166 -17.07 7.49 4.61
CA PHE A 166 -15.66 7.63 4.28
C PHE A 166 -15.20 6.51 3.35
N TYR A 167 -14.22 6.80 2.50
CA TYR A 167 -13.50 5.80 1.70
C TYR A 167 -11.98 5.98 1.83
N PRO A 168 -11.19 4.90 1.72
CA PRO A 168 -9.73 4.96 1.80
C PRO A 168 -9.14 5.56 0.52
N VAL A 169 -8.22 6.52 0.67
CA VAL A 169 -7.33 7.01 -0.40
C VAL A 169 -6.00 6.26 -0.39
N LEU A 170 -5.62 5.76 0.77
CA LEU A 170 -4.45 4.92 1.01
C LEU A 170 -4.92 3.74 1.85
N ASN A 171 -4.38 2.54 1.60
CA ASN A 171 -4.63 1.40 2.47
C ASN A 171 -4.20 1.74 3.91
N PRO A 172 -5.14 1.87 4.87
CA PRO A 172 -4.82 2.16 6.26
C PRO A 172 -4.28 0.92 6.99
N ASN A 173 -4.50 -0.27 6.45
CA ASN A 173 -4.09 -1.53 7.08
C ASN A 173 -2.58 -1.74 6.89
N PRO A 174 -1.89 -2.28 7.92
CA PRO A 174 -0.47 -2.64 7.79
C PRO A 174 -0.30 -3.75 6.74
N ASP A 175 0.78 -3.69 5.97
CA ASP A 175 1.11 -4.73 5.00
C ASP A 175 1.28 -6.10 5.69
N LYS A 176 0.63 -7.13 5.13
CA LYS A 176 0.83 -8.51 5.59
C LYS A 176 2.26 -8.95 5.25
N LEU A 177 2.92 -9.57 6.23
CA LEU A 177 4.27 -10.09 6.08
C LEU A 177 4.25 -11.38 5.25
N VAL A 178 4.59 -11.28 3.96
CA VAL A 178 4.67 -12.42 3.03
C VAL A 178 6.13 -12.79 2.77
N GLU A 179 6.52 -14.02 3.10
CA GLU A 179 7.86 -14.56 2.81
C GLU A 179 8.14 -14.59 1.29
N GLY A 180 9.32 -14.10 0.89
CA GLY A 180 9.75 -14.02 -0.50
C GLY A 180 9.24 -12.79 -1.26
N VAL A 181 8.26 -12.06 -0.73
CA VAL A 181 7.77 -10.80 -1.30
C VAL A 181 8.23 -9.61 -0.43
N ASN A 182 7.78 -9.58 0.82
CA ASN A 182 8.03 -8.47 1.76
C ASN A 182 9.13 -8.80 2.77
N ILE A 183 9.31 -10.08 3.11
CA ILE A 183 10.36 -10.54 4.03
C ILE A 183 11.19 -11.67 3.41
N THR A 184 12.50 -11.62 3.59
CA THR A 184 13.41 -12.71 3.22
C THR A 184 14.15 -13.18 4.46
N ARG A 185 14.01 -14.46 4.80
CA ARG A 185 14.76 -15.07 5.90
C ARG A 185 16.25 -15.11 5.52
N ASP A 186 17.10 -14.55 6.38
CA ASP A 186 18.54 -14.39 6.20
C ASP A 186 18.91 -13.70 4.87
N ASP A 187 18.96 -12.36 4.90
CA ASP A 187 19.21 -11.51 3.72
C ASP A 187 20.43 -12.01 2.91
N PRO A 188 20.23 -12.47 1.65
CA PRO A 188 21.31 -13.02 0.83
C PRO A 188 22.26 -11.94 0.32
N ARG A 189 21.97 -10.65 0.53
CA ARG A 189 22.80 -9.54 0.07
C ARG A 189 24.04 -9.42 0.95
N ASN A 190 25.18 -9.12 0.33
CA ASN A 190 26.41 -8.85 1.06
C ASN A 190 26.25 -7.60 1.94
N ALA A 191 26.42 -7.76 3.26
CA ALA A 191 26.20 -6.71 4.24
C ALA A 191 27.06 -5.45 4.00
N ASN A 192 28.30 -5.61 3.52
CA ASN A 192 29.18 -4.46 3.22
C ASN A 192 28.63 -3.64 2.06
N ILE A 193 28.14 -4.31 1.00
CA ILE A 193 27.54 -3.62 -0.14
C ILE A 193 26.26 -2.91 0.26
N VAL A 194 25.39 -3.56 1.03
CA VAL A 194 24.16 -2.93 1.55
C VAL A 194 24.50 -1.68 2.38
N ALA A 195 25.51 -1.76 3.26
CA ALA A 195 25.93 -0.64 4.08
C ALA A 195 26.45 0.54 3.23
N HIS A 196 27.34 0.29 2.26
CA HIS A 196 27.90 1.33 1.39
C HIS A 196 26.84 1.93 0.45
N MET A 197 25.99 1.11 -0.16
CA MET A 197 24.88 1.57 -1.00
C MET A 197 23.90 2.45 -0.24
N SER A 198 23.56 2.07 1.00
CA SER A 198 22.69 2.89 1.86
C SER A 198 23.29 4.26 2.17
N ARG A 199 24.60 4.32 2.46
CA ARG A 199 25.32 5.60 2.69
C ARG A 199 25.28 6.50 1.45
N ILE A 200 25.46 5.92 0.26
CA ILE A 200 25.40 6.65 -1.01
C ILE A 200 23.98 7.17 -1.28
N ALA A 201 22.96 6.32 -1.14
CA ALA A 201 21.57 6.70 -1.36
C ALA A 201 21.14 7.84 -0.41
N LEU A 202 21.51 7.75 0.88
CA LEU A 202 21.22 8.78 1.88
C LEU A 202 21.91 10.11 1.56
N TYR A 203 23.14 10.08 1.05
CA TYR A 203 23.83 11.30 0.61
C TYR A 203 23.09 11.97 -0.55
N HIS A 204 22.73 11.22 -1.59
CA HIS A 204 22.00 11.77 -2.74
C HIS A 204 20.62 12.26 -2.38
N LEU A 205 19.84 11.50 -1.60
CA LEU A 205 18.53 11.91 -1.11
C LEU A 205 18.62 13.25 -0.37
N HIS A 206 19.59 13.38 0.53
CA HIS A 206 19.77 14.62 1.27
C HIS A 206 20.24 15.78 0.38
N SER A 207 21.08 15.51 -0.62
CA SER A 207 21.53 16.54 -1.56
C SER A 207 20.38 17.13 -2.38
N ILE A 208 19.34 16.33 -2.67
CA ILE A 208 18.14 16.79 -3.38
C ILE A 208 17.25 17.63 -2.45
N ILE A 209 17.07 17.19 -1.20
CA ILE A 209 16.18 17.87 -0.23
C ILE A 209 16.82 19.17 0.29
N SER A 210 18.09 19.13 0.66
CA SER A 210 18.82 20.25 1.25
C SER A 210 20.29 20.26 0.80
N PRO A 211 20.58 20.83 -0.38
CA PRO A 211 21.91 20.83 -0.96
C PRO A 211 22.93 21.65 -0.15
N THR A 212 22.48 22.70 0.54
CA THR A 212 23.35 23.63 1.26
C THR A 212 23.73 23.19 2.68
N ASN A 213 23.01 22.21 3.26
CA ASN A 213 23.17 21.82 4.67
C ASN A 213 23.47 20.32 4.85
N ILE A 214 24.48 19.80 4.14
CA ILE A 214 24.89 18.39 4.28
C ILE A 214 25.93 18.27 5.40
N SER A 215 25.70 17.38 6.37
CA SER A 215 26.66 17.14 7.46
C SER A 215 27.98 16.56 6.93
N GLU A 216 29.09 16.96 7.55
CA GLU A 216 30.43 16.47 7.17
C GLU A 216 30.55 14.96 7.33
N THR A 217 29.98 14.40 8.41
CA THR A 217 29.92 12.95 8.62
C THR A 217 29.27 12.21 7.45
N ARG A 218 28.24 12.81 6.83
CA ARG A 218 27.56 12.22 5.66
C ARG A 218 28.40 12.33 4.39
N ARG A 219 29.14 13.43 4.23
CA ARG A 219 30.10 13.60 3.13
C ARG A 219 31.24 12.59 3.23
N TRP A 220 31.83 12.43 4.42
CA TRP A 220 32.89 11.45 4.66
C TRP A 220 32.42 10.02 4.45
N ALA A 221 31.22 9.66 4.93
CA ALA A 221 30.66 8.33 4.70
C ALA A 221 30.42 8.03 3.21
N TYR A 222 30.04 9.03 2.42
CA TYR A 222 29.92 8.91 0.97
C TYR A 222 31.28 8.71 0.31
N GLU A 223 32.25 9.59 0.59
CA GLU A 223 33.60 9.52 0.02
C GLU A 223 34.31 8.20 0.35
N ASP A 224 34.22 7.75 1.61
CA ASP A 224 34.72 6.45 2.06
C ASP A 224 34.06 5.29 1.29
N SER A 225 32.75 5.36 1.08
CA SER A 225 32.02 4.32 0.34
C SER A 225 32.41 4.26 -1.13
N ILE A 226 32.60 5.41 -1.80
CA ILE A 226 33.08 5.46 -3.18
C ILE A 226 34.51 4.93 -3.28
N GLN A 227 35.39 5.31 -2.35
CA GLN A 227 36.76 4.84 -2.33
C GLN A 227 36.85 3.33 -2.07
N TRP A 228 36.02 2.81 -1.16
CA TRP A 228 35.92 1.39 -0.88
C TRP A 228 35.46 0.62 -2.13
N LEU A 229 34.41 1.08 -2.81
CA LEU A 229 33.92 0.46 -4.05
C LEU A 229 34.97 0.50 -5.15
N TYR A 230 35.71 1.60 -5.28
CA TYR A 230 36.81 1.72 -6.21
C TYR A 230 37.91 0.68 -5.92
N ASN A 231 38.33 0.57 -4.65
CA ASN A 231 39.33 -0.40 -4.23
C ASN A 231 38.86 -1.85 -4.41
N ALA A 232 37.57 -2.14 -4.16
CA ALA A 232 36.96 -3.43 -4.39
C ALA A 232 36.95 -3.79 -5.88
N SER A 233 36.61 -2.83 -6.76
CA SER A 233 36.63 -3.02 -8.23
C SER A 233 38.03 -3.30 -8.79
N LYS A 234 39.06 -2.79 -8.10
CA LYS A 234 40.48 -3.02 -8.42
C LYS A 234 41.07 -4.23 -7.70
N PHE A 235 40.26 -4.99 -6.97
CA PHE A 235 40.69 -6.15 -6.18
C PHE A 235 41.82 -5.83 -5.18
N LYS A 236 41.92 -4.58 -4.73
CA LYS A 236 42.89 -4.17 -3.68
C LYS A 236 42.44 -4.62 -2.29
N ILE A 237 41.14 -4.80 -2.12
CA ILE A 237 40.49 -5.32 -0.91
C ILE A 237 39.65 -6.53 -1.31
N ASN A 238 39.45 -7.47 -0.39
CA ASN A 238 38.54 -8.60 -0.59
C ASN A 238 37.15 -8.26 -0.04
N PRO A 239 36.16 -7.92 -0.88
CA PRO A 239 34.81 -7.58 -0.42
C PRO A 239 33.96 -8.80 -0.04
N GLN A 240 34.50 -10.03 -0.11
CA GLN A 240 33.75 -11.29 0.05
C GLN A 240 32.57 -11.38 -0.92
N LEU A 241 32.80 -10.94 -2.16
CA LEU A 241 31.83 -11.06 -3.24
C LEU A 241 32.22 -12.22 -4.14
N PRO A 242 31.26 -13.07 -4.56
CA PRO A 242 31.50 -14.05 -5.59
C PRO A 242 32.06 -13.39 -6.84
N ARG A 243 33.13 -13.96 -7.41
CA ARG A 243 33.73 -13.42 -8.63
C ARG A 243 32.75 -13.52 -9.79
N LYS A 244 32.79 -12.51 -10.68
CA LYS A 244 32.02 -12.54 -11.93
C LYS A 244 32.36 -13.82 -12.69
N ARG A 245 31.35 -14.61 -13.04
CA ARG A 245 31.53 -15.80 -13.88
C ARG A 245 31.68 -15.36 -15.33
N GLU A 246 32.59 -15.99 -16.05
CA GLU A 246 32.68 -15.84 -17.50
C GLU A 246 31.44 -16.46 -18.15
N HIS A 247 30.95 -15.83 -19.23
CA HIS A 247 29.70 -16.18 -19.88
C HIS A 247 29.71 -17.61 -20.43
N ASP A 248 30.84 -18.05 -21.02
CA ASP A 248 30.90 -19.32 -21.75
C ASP A 248 31.35 -20.48 -20.87
N SER A 249 32.32 -20.24 -19.96
CA SER A 249 32.92 -21.30 -19.14
C SER A 249 32.23 -21.46 -17.78
N CYS A 250 31.38 -20.50 -17.36
CA CYS A 250 30.79 -20.40 -16.02
C CYS A 250 31.84 -20.44 -14.87
N MET A 251 33.12 -20.34 -15.21
CA MET A 251 34.25 -20.30 -14.29
C MET A 251 34.41 -18.86 -13.77
N PRO A 252 34.91 -18.67 -12.54
CA PRO A 252 35.19 -17.34 -12.03
C PRO A 252 36.23 -16.66 -12.92
N LYS A 253 35.89 -15.48 -13.44
CA LYS A 253 36.77 -14.66 -14.26
C LYS A 253 38.00 -14.27 -13.43
N VAL A 254 39.17 -14.71 -13.89
CA VAL A 254 40.46 -14.32 -13.35
C VAL A 254 40.92 -13.06 -14.09
N ASP A 255 40.58 -11.87 -13.60
CA ASP A 255 41.20 -10.65 -14.11
C ASP A 255 42.67 -10.60 -13.64
N TRP A 256 43.54 -10.16 -14.55
CA TRP A 256 45.01 -10.25 -14.59
C TRP A 256 45.81 -9.54 -13.48
N ALA A 257 45.20 -9.28 -12.31
CA ALA A 257 45.82 -8.48 -11.25
C ALA A 257 45.77 -9.18 -9.87
N CYS A 258 46.13 -10.46 -9.81
CA CYS A 258 46.72 -11.04 -8.59
C CYS A 258 48.12 -11.56 -8.94
N ALA A 259 49.08 -10.66 -9.06
CA ALA A 259 50.50 -11.02 -8.98
C ALA A 259 50.92 -11.16 -7.51
N THR A 260 50.09 -11.79 -6.69
CA THR A 260 50.56 -12.40 -5.45
C THR A 260 51.20 -13.70 -5.89
N PHE A 261 52.51 -13.87 -5.67
CA PHE A 261 53.27 -15.09 -5.98
C PHE A 261 52.85 -16.31 -5.11
N GLN A 262 51.55 -16.42 -4.80
CA GLN A 262 50.94 -17.51 -4.04
C GLN A 262 50.62 -18.64 -5.02
N ARG A 263 51.00 -19.87 -4.67
CA ARG A 263 50.79 -21.07 -5.50
C ARG A 263 49.31 -21.48 -5.57
N ASP A 264 48.56 -21.10 -4.54
CA ASP A 264 47.15 -21.30 -4.33
C ASP A 264 46.58 -20.03 -3.69
N TYR A 265 45.49 -19.51 -4.27
CA TYR A 265 44.76 -18.38 -3.72
C TYR A 265 43.29 -18.79 -3.68
N ASP A 266 42.76 -19.05 -2.48
CA ASP A 266 41.32 -19.18 -2.28
C ASP A 266 40.73 -17.77 -2.06
N PRO A 267 39.92 -17.24 -3.00
CA PRO A 267 39.28 -15.94 -2.85
C PRO A 267 38.32 -15.84 -1.66
N ASN A 268 37.87 -16.96 -1.10
CA ASN A 268 36.95 -16.99 0.03
C ASN A 268 37.67 -17.08 1.39
N GLU A 269 38.96 -17.44 1.40
CA GLU A 269 39.76 -17.42 2.62
C GLU A 269 40.48 -16.07 2.75
N ASN A 270 40.22 -15.37 3.87
CA ASN A 270 40.96 -14.17 4.19
C ASN A 270 42.34 -14.55 4.72
N ALA A 271 43.38 -14.45 3.89
CA ALA A 271 44.77 -14.71 4.28
C ALA A 271 45.31 -13.86 5.47
N TRP A 272 44.55 -12.85 5.91
CA TRP A 272 44.89 -11.94 7.02
C TRP A 272 44.10 -12.20 8.30
N LEU A 273 43.14 -13.13 8.28
CA LEU A 273 42.45 -13.64 9.46
C LEU A 273 43.04 -15.03 9.76
N ILE A 274 44.07 -15.06 10.59
CA ILE A 274 44.54 -16.28 11.29
C ILE A 274 43.75 -16.40 12.59
#